data_AF-A0A239ALK2-F1
#
_entry.id   AF-A0A239ALK2-F1
#
_cell.length_a   1.000
_cell.length_b   1.000
_cell.length_c   1.000
_cell.angle_alpha   90.00
_cell.angle_beta   90.00
_cell.angle_gamma   90.00
#
_symmetry.space_group_name_H-M   'P 1'
#
loop_
_entity.id
_entity.type
_entity.pdbx_description
1 polymer ?
#
loop_
_entity_poly.entity_id
_entity_poly.type
_entity_poly.pdbx_seq_one_letter_code
_entity_poly.pdbx_strand_id
1 'polypeptide(L)' 'MLAPLRGGRRLRSVLVAPRAADLAVLSGWLADGALRPVLQRSLPLEGVRAAHRQLEAGLVPGREVSTP' A
#
# COMPACT_ATOMS: atom_id res chain seq x y z
N MET A 1 4.77 -14.49 -10.73
CA MET A 1 3.67 -14.76 -11.69
C MET A 1 2.77 -13.52 -11.73
N LEU A 2 2.49 -12.96 -12.91
CA LEU A 2 1.70 -11.72 -13.06
C LEU A 2 0.22 -12.09 -13.21
N ALA A 3 -0.65 -11.59 -12.33
CA ALA A 3 -2.10 -11.75 -12.48
C ALA A 3 -2.70 -10.52 -13.20
N PRO A 4 -3.60 -10.69 -14.16
CA PRO A 4 -4.28 -9.57 -14.79
C PRO A 4 -5.29 -8.94 -13.83
N LEU A 5 -5.24 -7.62 -13.66
CA LEU A 5 -6.32 -6.84 -13.07
C LEU A 5 -7.23 -6.34 -14.20
N ARG A 6 -8.55 -6.34 -13.99
CA ARG A 6 -9.53 -5.75 -14.93
C ARG A 6 -9.18 -4.27 -15.16
N GLY A 7 -9.02 -3.86 -16.42
CA GLY A 7 -8.75 -2.46 -16.81
C GLY A 7 -7.34 -2.15 -17.32
N GLY A 8 -6.53 -3.14 -17.73
CA GLY A 8 -5.25 -2.91 -18.41
C GLY A 8 -4.07 -2.54 -17.49
N ARG A 9 -4.28 -2.53 -16.17
CA ARG A 9 -3.22 -2.27 -15.19
C ARG A 9 -2.44 -3.55 -14.89
N ARG A 10 -1.12 -3.52 -15.09
CA ARG A 10 -0.21 -4.62 -14.78
C ARG A 10 0.16 -4.60 -13.31
N LEU A 11 -0.15 -5.66 -12.56
CA LEU A 11 0.28 -5.85 -11.18
C LEU A 11 1.51 -6.76 -11.12
N ARG A 12 2.62 -6.27 -10.58
CA ARG A 12 3.77 -7.09 -10.16
C ARG A 12 3.61 -7.42 -8.68
N SER A 13 3.31 -8.68 -8.37
CA SER A 13 3.30 -9.19 -7.00
C SER A 13 4.61 -9.94 -6.71
N VAL A 14 5.21 -9.63 -5.57
CA VAL A 14 6.43 -10.28 -5.07
C VAL A 14 6.17 -10.67 -3.62
N LEU A 15 6.37 -11.95 -3.31
CA LEU A 15 6.36 -12.46 -1.93
C LEU A 15 7.80 -12.46 -1.43
N VAL A 16 8.04 -11.83 -0.28
CA VAL A 16 9.35 -11.77 0.38
C VAL A 16 9.20 -12.12 1.85
N ALA A 17 10.25 -12.70 2.44
CA ALA A 17 10.30 -12.87 3.88
C ALA A 17 10.53 -11.51 4.56
N PRO A 18 9.82 -11.17 5.65
CA PRO A 18 10.04 -9.92 6.36
C PRO A 18 11.43 -9.91 7.01
N ARG A 19 12.20 -8.84 6.76
CA ARG A 19 13.55 -8.65 7.31
C ARG A 19 13.72 -7.24 7.83
N ALA A 20 14.21 -7.11 9.07
CA ALA A 20 14.42 -5.81 9.70
C ALA A 20 15.42 -4.93 8.93
N ALA A 21 16.47 -5.53 8.38
CA ALA A 21 17.47 -4.83 7.57
C ALA A 21 16.86 -4.17 6.32
N ASP A 22 15.96 -4.88 5.63
CA ASP A 22 15.29 -4.35 4.44
C ASP A 22 14.36 -3.18 4.81
N LEU A 23 13.67 -3.26 5.95
CA LEU A 23 12.86 -2.16 6.47
C LEU A 23 13.71 -0.93 6.85
N ALA A 24 14.92 -1.13 7.38
CA ALA A 24 15.84 -0.04 7.69
C ALA A 24 16.30 0.69 6.42
N VAL A 25 16.61 -0.06 5.35
CA VAL A 25 16.94 0.52 4.03
C VAL A 25 15.77 1.33 3.47
N LEU A 26 14.56 0.77 3.49
CA LEU A 26 13.35 1.48 3.03
C LEU A 26 13.08 2.75 3.84
N SER A 27 13.34 2.72 5.15
CA SER A 27 13.19 3.88 6.03
C SER A 27 14.19 4.98 5.70
N GLY A 28 15.45 4.62 5.37
CA GLY A 28 16.45 5.57 4.88
C GLY A 28 15.98 6.27 3.59
N TRP A 29 15.48 5.51 2.61
CA TRP A 29 14.99 6.11 1.36
C TRP A 29 13.75 7.00 1.55
N LEU A 30 12.89 6.69 2.52
CA LEU A 30 11.77 7.57 2.90
C LEU A 30 12.28 8.88 3.48
N ALA A 31 13.26 8.83 4.39
CA ALA A 31 13.84 10.01 5.03
C ALA A 31 14.57 10.91 4.02
N ASP A 32 15.31 10.31 3.08
CA ASP A 32 16.05 11.02 2.04
C ASP A 32 15.15 11.50 0.88
N GLY A 33 13.85 11.16 0.90
CA GLY A 33 12.88 11.51 -0.14
C GLY A 33 13.04 10.75 -1.46
N ALA A 34 13.97 9.79 -1.53
CA ALA A 34 14.21 8.91 -2.67
C ALA A 34 13.06 7.91 -2.89
N LEU A 35 12.28 7.62 -1.85
CA LEU A 35 11.05 6.83 -1.90
C LEU A 35 9.86 7.67 -1.43
N ARG A 36 8.82 7.78 -2.26
CA ARG A 36 7.56 8.47 -1.89
C ARG A 36 6.37 7.52 -2.03
N PRO A 37 5.77 7.06 -0.91
CA PRO A 37 4.59 6.23 -0.97
C PRO A 37 3.41 7.04 -1.49
N VAL A 38 2.69 6.47 -2.46
CA VAL A 38 1.45 7.07 -2.98
C VAL A 38 0.32 6.67 -2.03
N LEU A 39 -0.07 7.59 -1.17
CA LEU A 39 -1.22 7.45 -0.28
C LEU A 39 -2.48 7.90 -1.01
N GLN A 40 -3.52 7.07 -0.99
CA GLN A 40 -4.77 7.44 -1.63
C GLN A 40 -5.63 8.33 -0.71
N ARG A 41 -5.66 8.01 0.59
CA ARG A 41 -6.37 8.76 1.62
C ARG A 41 -5.89 8.38 3.02
N SER A 42 -6.03 9.30 3.95
CA SER A 42 -5.90 9.08 5.39
C SER A 42 -7.30 9.12 5.99
N LEU A 43 -7.69 8.09 6.73
CA LEU A 43 -9.00 8.00 7.35
C LEU A 43 -8.84 7.90 8.87
N PRO A 44 -9.73 8.53 9.66
CA PRO A 44 -9.73 8.33 11.11
C PRO A 44 -10.16 6.90 11.43
N LEU A 45 -9.81 6.40 12.61
CA LEU A 45 -10.03 4.99 12.99
C LEU A 45 -11.49 4.53 12.84
N GLU A 46 -12.45 5.41 13.07
CA GLU A 46 -13.88 5.13 12.93
C GLU A 46 -14.25 4.74 11.47
N GLY A 47 -13.50 5.24 10.50
CA GLY A 47 -13.68 5.00 9.07
C GLY A 47 -13.11 3.67 8.57
N VAL A 48 -12.33 2.96 9.38
CA VAL A 48 -11.55 1.77 8.95
C VAL A 48 -12.45 0.67 8.40
N ARG A 49 -13.62 0.45 9.01
CA ARG A 49 -14.54 -0.60 8.54
C ARG A 49 -15.06 -0.33 7.13
N ALA A 50 -15.39 0.92 6.82
CA ALA A 50 -15.86 1.31 5.49
C ALA A 50 -14.71 1.27 4.48
N ALA A 51 -13.52 1.69 4.89
CA ALA A 51 -12.29 1.62 4.12
C ALA A 51 -11.96 0.18 3.69
N HIS A 52 -11.99 -0.75 4.64
CA HIS A 52 -11.72 -2.17 4.42
C HIS A 52 -12.67 -2.78 3.37
N ARG A 53 -13.97 -2.48 3.45
CA ARG A 53 -14.95 -2.96 2.45
C ARG A 53 -14.68 -2.42 1.05
N GLN A 54 -14.21 -1.17 0.94
CA GLN A 54 -13.88 -0.58 -0.35
C GLN A 54 -12.60 -1.20 -0.94
N LEU A 55 -11.63 -1.54 -0.10
CA LEU A 55 -10.44 -2.30 -0.47
C LEU A 55 -10.80 -3.70 -0.99
N GLU A 56 -11.65 -4.44 -0.28
CA GLU A 56 -12.14 -5.77 -0.69
C GLU A 56 -12.89 -5.73 -2.03
N ALA A 57 -13.63 -4.66 -2.30
CA ALA A 57 -14.34 -4.45 -3.56
C ALA A 57 -13.40 -4.18 -4.75
N GLY A 58 -12.08 -4.07 -4.53
CA GLY A 58 -11.08 -3.83 -5.58
C GLY A 58 -11.11 -2.42 -6.14
N LEU A 59 -11.73 -1.47 -5.44
CA LEU A 59 -11.98 -0.11 -5.94
C LEU A 59 -10.84 0.87 -5.63
N VAL A 60 -9.78 0.44 -4.95
CA VAL A 60 -8.81 1.35 -4.33
C VAL A 60 -7.42 1.17 -4.94
N PRO A 61 -7.00 2.04 -5.88
CA PRO A 61 -5.63 2.08 -6.36
C PRO A 61 -4.70 2.84 -5.41
N GLY A 62 -4.17 2.18 -4.38
CA GLY A 62 -3.18 2.79 -3.49
C GLY A 62 -3.09 2.11 -2.12
N ARG A 63 -2.28 2.68 -1.22
CA ARG A 63 -2.29 2.31 0.20
C ARG A 63 -3.16 3.27 0.99
N GLU A 64 -3.93 2.72 1.92
CA GLU A 64 -4.70 3.46 2.91
C GLU A 64 -3.96 3.43 4.25
N VAL A 65 -4.01 4.54 4.98
CA VAL A 65 -3.44 4.66 6.31
C VAL A 65 -4.54 5.09 7.26
N SER A 66 -4.66 4.37 8.37
CA SER A 66 -5.55 4.72 9.47
C SER A 66 -4.78 5.57 10.47
N THR A 67 -5.32 6.74 10.80
CA THR A 67 -4.75 7.65 11.80
C THR A 67 -5.56 7.56 13.09
N PRO A 68 -4.92 7.67 14.27
CA PRO A 68 -5.62 7.69 15.55
C PRO A 68 -6.63 8.84 15.63
#